data_AF-A0A6P1EIL8-F1
#
_entry.id   AF-A0A6P1EIL8-F1
#
_cell.length_a   1.000
_cell.length_b   1.000
_cell.length_c   1.000
_cell.angle_alpha   90.00
_cell.angle_beta   90.00
_cell.angle_gamma   90.00
#
_symmetry.space_group_name_H-M   'P 1'
#
loop_
_entity.id
_entity.type
_entity.pdbx_description
1 polymer ?
#
loop_
_entity_poly.entity_id
_entity_poly.type
_entity_poly.pdbx_seq_one_letter_code
_entity_poly.pdbx_strand_id
1 'polypeptide(L)'
;MAGFFLSARWPVVFAVLASAQCKPDSLRSRMMSPRLSSLFVSAAAVALVMAVAPPAQANTAASFQRDLVELLECRASPATVEAVTTALRGARYGTPQERPAYLHGWGFTRSSDEEGTTTFIDMPAALTAHGITTHRLLADDRGFSIPIDAAQRTRIVSGNGLRLRSSNLREPFQVWSAPAAAITTSSPGAIVVSSDGEGYRVGCDYPGPMREARIPPRLRETATADDMGAALECRADDAAMRRIANLWERVSELSPLAWPDNVSAVAEREYHADGQEMPVMVVTLEQPVALQGLPAQSLVLAYGGYFAADMGDASLKAVLDAAGLDAADRQVQGYWMREAAPEASSVYTRVRAFSVIPTDSGAVLAGCMTSEVRSAN
;
A
#
# COMPACT_ATOMS: atom_id res chain seq x y z
N MET A 1 23.73 -38.88 -32.15
CA MET A 1 23.01 -39.69 -31.13
C MET A 1 23.69 -39.48 -29.78
N ALA A 2 23.19 -38.53 -29.00
CA ALA A 2 23.31 -38.40 -27.55
C ALA A 2 22.37 -37.24 -27.18
N GLY A 3 21.24 -37.57 -26.54
CA GLY A 3 20.13 -36.65 -26.35
C GLY A 3 20.36 -35.69 -25.18
N PHE A 4 20.10 -34.40 -25.42
CA PHE A 4 19.88 -33.41 -24.38
C PHE A 4 18.37 -33.30 -24.14
N PHE A 5 17.90 -33.91 -23.06
CA PHE A 5 16.59 -33.63 -22.49
C PHE A 5 16.73 -32.39 -21.58
N LEU A 6 16.31 -31.23 -22.06
CA LEU A 6 16.02 -30.06 -21.22
C LEU A 6 14.52 -30.02 -20.96
N SER A 7 14.13 -30.77 -19.94
CA SER A 7 12.84 -30.64 -19.26
C SER A 7 12.86 -29.35 -18.44
N ALA A 8 12.48 -28.22 -19.03
CA ALA A 8 12.10 -27.02 -18.28
C ALA A 8 10.67 -27.21 -17.75
N ARG A 9 10.53 -28.14 -16.79
CA ARG A 9 9.39 -28.15 -15.87
C ARG A 9 9.62 -26.99 -14.90
N TRP A 10 8.68 -26.06 -14.84
CA TRP A 10 8.62 -25.00 -13.84
C TRP A 10 8.87 -25.61 -12.45
N PRO A 11 10.01 -25.33 -11.78
CA PRO A 11 10.21 -25.80 -10.44
C PRO A 11 9.55 -24.78 -9.50
N VAL A 12 8.54 -25.28 -8.78
CA VAL A 12 8.08 -24.68 -7.52
C VAL A 12 9.29 -24.58 -6.58
N VAL A 13 9.85 -23.38 -6.41
CA VAL A 13 10.82 -23.07 -5.36
C VAL A 13 10.52 -21.67 -4.81
N PHE A 14 10.08 -21.64 -3.55
CA PHE A 14 9.95 -20.45 -2.74
C PHE A 14 11.32 -19.86 -2.37
N ALA A 15 11.29 -18.55 -2.11
CA ALA A 15 12.27 -17.72 -1.40
C ALA A 15 13.42 -17.12 -2.23
N VAL A 16 13.23 -15.89 -2.73
CA VAL A 16 14.25 -14.82 -2.68
C VAL A 16 13.57 -13.44 -2.59
N LEU A 17 13.24 -13.01 -1.37
CA LEU A 17 13.28 -11.59 -0.96
C LEU A 17 13.59 -11.42 0.55
N ALA A 18 14.00 -12.50 1.23
CA ALA A 18 14.42 -12.46 2.63
C ALA A 18 15.68 -13.33 2.82
N SER A 19 16.86 -12.79 2.49
CA SER A 19 18.16 -13.41 2.81
C SER A 19 19.27 -12.35 2.87
N ALA A 20 19.18 -11.44 3.83
CA ALA A 20 20.34 -10.69 4.30
C ALA A 20 20.13 -10.27 5.76
N GLN A 21 20.18 -11.24 6.68
CA GLN A 21 20.37 -10.94 8.09
C GLN A 21 21.35 -11.93 8.73
N CYS A 22 22.41 -11.32 9.29
CA CYS A 22 23.26 -11.77 10.39
C CYS A 22 24.12 -13.03 10.22
N LYS A 23 25.44 -12.84 10.42
CA LYS A 23 26.23 -13.81 11.19
C LYS A 23 27.10 -13.08 12.24
N PRO A 24 27.16 -13.59 13.49
CA PRO A 24 27.89 -12.99 14.60
C PRO A 24 29.31 -13.54 14.69
N ASP A 25 30.23 -12.77 15.28
CA ASP A 25 31.42 -13.32 15.93
C ASP A 25 31.59 -12.69 17.31
N SER A 26 31.42 -13.52 18.33
CA SER A 26 31.87 -13.27 19.70
C SER A 26 33.28 -13.85 19.86
N LEU A 27 34.15 -13.20 20.65
CA LEU A 27 34.75 -13.84 21.84
C LEU A 27 35.74 -12.92 22.59
N ARG A 28 35.55 -12.95 23.92
CA ARG A 28 36.52 -12.93 25.03
C ARG A 28 37.03 -11.60 25.62
N SER A 29 36.37 -11.27 26.73
CA SER A 29 36.89 -11.26 28.11
C SER A 29 38.24 -10.63 28.41
N ARG A 30 38.23 -9.64 29.32
CA ARG A 30 39.05 -9.67 30.55
C ARG A 30 38.49 -8.76 31.65
N MET A 31 38.70 -9.25 32.87
CA MET A 31 38.24 -8.82 34.19
C MET A 31 38.77 -7.44 34.65
N MET A 32 38.01 -6.76 35.51
CA MET A 32 38.41 -6.41 36.89
C MET A 32 37.29 -5.68 37.65
N SER A 33 36.89 -6.23 38.79
CA SER A 33 36.06 -5.60 39.84
C SER A 33 36.93 -4.75 40.80
N PRO A 34 36.48 -4.34 42.01
CA PRO A 34 35.65 -3.16 42.32
C PRO A 34 36.31 -2.26 43.41
N ARG A 35 35.94 -0.97 43.56
CA ARG A 35 36.12 -0.16 44.81
C ARG A 35 35.07 0.98 44.84
N LEU A 36 34.11 1.01 45.77
CA LEU A 36 34.13 1.52 47.16
C LEU A 36 34.16 3.07 47.30
N SER A 37 33.17 3.57 48.05
CA SER A 37 33.20 4.76 48.94
C SER A 37 32.61 6.11 48.47
N SER A 38 31.29 6.28 48.69
CA SER A 38 30.62 7.20 49.65
C SER A 38 31.06 8.67 49.88
N LEU A 39 30.02 9.55 49.91
CA LEU A 39 29.81 10.85 50.61
C LEU A 39 30.46 12.11 49.95
N PHE A 40 29.82 13.28 49.79
CA PHE A 40 29.06 14.09 50.76
C PHE A 40 28.31 15.28 50.10
N VAL A 41 27.19 15.66 50.75
CA VAL A 41 26.53 17.01 50.88
C VAL A 41 25.76 17.66 49.71
N SER A 42 24.42 17.59 49.85
CA SER A 42 23.38 18.64 49.83
C SER A 42 23.53 19.94 49.05
N ALA A 43 22.57 20.21 48.15
CA ALA A 43 21.87 21.50 48.08
C ALA A 43 20.45 21.29 47.57
N ALA A 44 19.47 21.78 48.35
CA ALA A 44 18.06 21.68 48.09
C ALA A 44 17.61 22.65 46.97
N ALA A 45 16.74 22.17 46.09
CA ALA A 45 15.79 23.00 45.37
C ALA A 45 14.50 22.19 45.16
N VAL A 46 13.60 22.27 46.13
CA VAL A 46 12.20 21.84 45.95
C VAL A 46 11.54 22.90 45.08
N ALA A 47 11.68 22.77 43.76
CA ALA A 47 10.81 23.45 42.81
C ALA A 47 9.49 22.69 42.81
N LEU A 48 8.54 23.17 43.61
CA LEU A 48 7.14 22.77 43.52
C LEU A 48 6.60 23.31 42.19
N VAL A 49 6.88 22.60 41.09
CA VAL A 49 6.16 22.79 39.83
C VAL A 49 4.78 22.25 40.12
N MET A 50 3.86 23.15 40.49
CA MET A 50 2.45 22.91 40.27
C MET A 50 2.33 22.65 38.77
N ALA A 51 2.25 21.37 38.41
CA ALA A 51 1.73 20.94 37.14
C ALA A 51 0.30 21.50 37.11
N VAL A 52 0.17 22.72 36.60
CA VAL A 52 -1.09 23.19 36.06
C VAL A 52 -1.34 22.24 34.91
N ALA A 53 -2.09 21.18 35.21
CA ALA A 53 -2.71 20.38 34.18
C ALA A 53 -3.35 21.41 33.22
N PRO A 54 -3.08 21.33 31.92
CA PRO A 54 -3.79 22.18 30.98
C PRO A 54 -5.28 22.05 31.30
N PRO A 55 -6.06 23.14 31.31
CA PRO A 55 -7.44 23.08 31.73
C PRO A 55 -8.09 21.96 30.92
N ALA A 56 -8.55 20.92 31.63
CA ALA A 56 -9.40 19.91 31.04
C ALA A 56 -10.60 20.70 30.53
N GLN A 57 -10.59 21.02 29.23
CA GLN A 57 -11.77 21.55 28.57
C GLN A 57 -12.83 20.51 28.87
N ALA A 58 -13.77 20.86 29.74
CA ALA A 58 -14.91 20.04 30.03
C ALA A 58 -15.72 19.99 28.73
N ASN A 59 -15.34 19.07 27.85
CA ASN A 59 -16.04 18.84 26.60
C ASN A 59 -17.45 18.44 27.00
N THR A 60 -18.38 19.37 26.80
CA THR A 60 -19.80 19.11 26.94
C THR A 60 -20.23 18.14 25.84
N ALA A 61 -21.34 17.42 26.05
CA ALA A 61 -21.90 16.57 25.00
C ALA A 61 -22.13 17.35 23.68
N ALA A 62 -22.57 18.61 23.79
CA ALA A 62 -22.81 19.48 22.64
C ALA A 62 -21.53 19.90 21.90
N SER A 63 -20.44 20.18 22.62
CA SER A 63 -19.16 20.51 21.97
C SER A 63 -18.56 19.29 21.30
N PHE A 64 -18.59 18.13 21.96
CA PHE A 64 -18.13 16.88 21.35
C PHE A 64 -18.91 16.52 20.08
N GLN A 65 -20.25 16.69 20.08
CA GLN A 65 -21.06 16.42 18.89
C GLN A 65 -20.71 17.38 17.74
N ARG A 66 -20.44 18.66 18.03
CA ARG A 66 -19.99 19.62 17.01
C ARG A 66 -18.64 19.20 16.42
N ASP A 67 -17.68 18.88 17.28
CA ASP A 67 -16.32 18.48 16.89
C ASP A 67 -16.35 17.19 16.05
N LEU A 68 -17.21 16.25 16.41
CA LEU A 68 -17.42 15.02 15.65
C LEU A 68 -18.05 15.29 14.28
N VAL A 69 -19.01 16.20 14.17
CA VAL A 69 -19.57 16.59 12.87
C VAL A 69 -18.50 17.29 12.02
N GLU A 70 -17.70 18.18 12.59
CA GLU A 70 -16.58 18.79 11.88
C GLU A 70 -15.57 17.75 11.39
N LEU A 71 -15.28 16.72 12.22
CA LEU A 71 -14.41 15.62 11.85
C LEU A 71 -14.98 14.86 10.65
N LEU A 72 -16.26 14.50 10.70
CA LEU A 72 -16.91 13.73 9.66
C LEU A 72 -17.12 14.52 8.38
N GLU A 73 -17.22 15.86 8.44
CA GLU A 73 -17.38 16.72 7.27
C GLU A 73 -16.06 17.24 6.67
N CYS A 74 -14.93 16.72 7.15
CA CYS A 74 -13.57 17.05 6.67
C CYS A 74 -13.13 18.49 6.98
N ARG A 75 -13.74 19.11 8.01
CA ARG A 75 -13.53 20.51 8.41
C ARG A 75 -12.79 20.65 9.74
N ALA A 76 -12.53 19.55 10.45
CA ALA A 76 -11.90 19.58 11.76
C ALA A 76 -10.44 20.03 11.70
N SER A 77 -10.02 20.82 12.69
CA SER A 77 -8.61 21.14 12.90
C SER A 77 -7.82 19.90 13.37
N PRO A 78 -6.49 19.86 13.25
CA PRO A 78 -5.68 18.77 13.79
C PRO A 78 -5.93 18.51 15.29
N ALA A 79 -6.10 19.57 16.09
CA ALA A 79 -6.41 19.46 17.51
C ALA A 79 -7.81 18.85 17.75
N THR A 80 -8.79 19.21 16.92
CA THR A 80 -10.14 18.64 16.97
C THR A 80 -10.11 17.16 16.63
N VAL A 81 -9.37 16.76 15.58
CA VAL A 81 -9.19 15.35 15.20
C VAL A 81 -8.58 14.55 16.35
N GLU A 82 -7.51 15.06 16.97
CA GLU A 82 -6.86 14.40 18.11
C GLU A 82 -7.80 14.29 19.33
N ALA A 83 -8.52 15.36 19.67
CA ALA A 83 -9.44 15.37 20.79
C ALA A 83 -10.59 14.37 20.63
N VAL A 84 -11.25 14.35 19.47
CA VAL A 84 -12.34 13.42 19.18
C VAL A 84 -11.84 11.97 19.15
N THR A 85 -10.71 11.72 18.48
CA THR A 85 -10.11 10.38 18.40
C THR A 85 -9.73 9.86 19.78
N THR A 86 -9.13 10.71 20.61
CA THR A 86 -8.72 10.36 21.99
C THR A 86 -9.93 10.06 22.86
N ALA A 87 -10.99 10.88 22.78
CA ALA A 87 -12.22 10.66 23.54
C ALA A 87 -12.91 9.33 23.14
N LEU A 88 -13.03 9.04 21.84
CA LEU A 88 -13.63 7.79 21.35
C LEU A 88 -12.78 6.57 21.71
N ARG A 89 -11.45 6.66 21.61
CA ARG A 89 -10.53 5.60 22.04
C ARG A 89 -10.63 5.36 23.54
N GLY A 90 -10.64 6.43 24.35
CA GLY A 90 -10.82 6.36 25.79
C GLY A 90 -12.17 5.73 26.18
N ALA A 91 -13.25 6.05 25.47
CA ALA A 91 -14.54 5.40 25.69
C ALA A 91 -14.54 3.91 25.31
N ARG A 92 -13.81 3.54 24.25
CA ARG A 92 -13.71 2.16 23.76
C ARG A 92 -12.90 1.24 24.67
N TYR A 93 -11.75 1.71 25.15
CA TYR A 93 -10.74 0.90 25.86
C TYR A 93 -10.60 1.23 27.34
N GLY A 94 -11.08 2.40 27.78
CA GLY A 94 -11.04 2.81 29.18
C GLY A 94 -12.01 2.02 30.04
N THR A 95 -11.76 2.04 31.34
CA THR A 95 -12.71 1.50 32.33
C THR A 95 -14.03 2.30 32.31
N PRO A 96 -15.14 1.73 32.78
CA PRO A 96 -16.40 2.47 32.89
C PRO A 96 -16.29 3.78 33.67
N GLN A 97 -15.35 3.88 34.63
CA GLN A 97 -15.09 5.06 35.44
C GLN A 97 -14.24 6.12 34.72
N GLU A 98 -13.38 5.72 33.77
CA GLU A 98 -12.56 6.63 32.96
C GLU A 98 -13.30 7.14 31.72
N ARG A 99 -14.41 6.49 31.35
CA ARG A 99 -15.23 6.89 30.21
C ARG A 99 -15.85 8.28 30.46
N PRO A 100 -15.68 9.25 29.55
CA PRO A 100 -16.31 10.55 29.68
C PRO A 100 -17.83 10.43 29.81
N ALA A 101 -18.44 11.23 30.70
CA ALA A 101 -19.85 11.10 31.04
C ALA A 101 -20.80 11.20 29.81
N TYR A 102 -20.44 12.06 28.85
CA TYR A 102 -21.20 12.26 27.60
C TYR A 102 -21.10 11.08 26.62
N LEU A 103 -20.27 10.06 26.89
CA LEU A 103 -20.11 8.84 26.08
C LEU A 103 -20.64 7.58 26.77
N HIS A 104 -21.21 7.64 27.98
CA HIS A 104 -21.68 6.44 28.69
C HIS A 104 -22.74 5.63 27.92
N GLY A 105 -23.62 6.29 27.16
CA GLY A 105 -24.67 5.65 26.36
C GLY A 105 -24.23 5.16 24.98
N TRP A 106 -22.95 5.25 24.64
CA TRP A 106 -22.43 4.85 23.33
C TRP A 106 -22.05 3.36 23.32
N GLY A 107 -22.51 2.66 22.29
CA GLY A 107 -22.19 1.26 22.04
C GLY A 107 -20.92 1.11 21.21
N PHE A 108 -20.08 0.14 21.54
CA PHE A 108 -18.86 -0.16 20.79
C PHE A 108 -18.78 -1.66 20.53
N THR A 109 -18.93 -2.08 19.29
CA THR A 109 -18.86 -3.49 18.86
C THR A 109 -17.77 -3.67 17.82
N ARG A 110 -17.07 -4.80 17.85
CA ARG A 110 -16.06 -5.15 16.84
C ARG A 110 -16.71 -6.08 15.82
N SER A 111 -16.32 -6.01 14.54
CA SER A 111 -16.66 -7.08 13.60
C SER A 111 -16.09 -8.42 14.13
N SER A 112 -16.82 -9.51 13.93
CA SER A 112 -16.52 -10.82 14.53
C SER A 112 -15.30 -11.52 13.92
N ASP A 113 -14.80 -11.05 12.79
CA ASP A 113 -13.70 -11.69 12.10
C ASP A 113 -12.38 -11.29 12.74
N GLU A 114 -11.53 -12.28 13.02
CA GLU A 114 -10.25 -12.09 13.72
C GLU A 114 -9.30 -11.14 12.96
N GLU A 115 -9.52 -10.95 11.66
CA GLU A 115 -8.80 -10.01 10.78
C GLU A 115 -9.52 -8.66 10.60
N GLY A 116 -10.80 -8.55 11.00
CA GLY A 116 -11.58 -7.33 10.94
C GLY A 116 -11.17 -6.33 12.04
N THR A 117 -10.59 -5.21 11.64
CA THR A 117 -10.20 -4.10 12.54
C THR A 117 -11.30 -3.06 12.73
N THR A 118 -12.45 -3.24 12.07
CA THR A 118 -13.57 -2.29 12.11
C THR A 118 -14.29 -2.34 13.45
N THR A 119 -14.40 -1.19 14.10
CA THR A 119 -15.23 -0.95 15.27
C THR A 119 -16.49 -0.20 14.85
N PHE A 120 -17.66 -0.79 15.09
CA PHE A 120 -18.94 -0.10 14.98
C PHE A 120 -19.21 0.65 16.27
N ILE A 121 -19.57 1.92 16.13
CA ILE A 121 -19.86 2.82 17.24
C ILE A 121 -21.32 3.27 17.09
N ASP A 122 -22.17 2.78 17.99
CA ASP A 122 -23.60 3.09 18.02
C ASP A 122 -23.85 4.28 18.95
N MET A 123 -24.50 5.31 18.42
CA MET A 123 -24.76 6.57 19.09
C MET A 123 -26.20 6.63 19.60
N PRO A 124 -26.42 7.10 20.84
CA PRO A 124 -27.77 7.21 21.40
C PRO A 124 -28.62 8.27 20.68
N ALA A 125 -27.99 9.29 20.09
CA ALA A 125 -28.65 10.32 19.28
C ALA A 125 -28.07 10.32 17.87
N ALA A 126 -28.93 10.57 16.88
CA ALA A 126 -28.48 10.71 15.50
C ALA A 126 -27.65 11.98 15.32
N LEU A 127 -26.64 11.91 14.46
CA LEU A 127 -25.95 13.08 13.91
C LEU A 127 -26.19 13.17 12.42
N THR A 128 -26.03 14.38 11.87
CA THR A 128 -26.06 14.61 10.43
C THR A 128 -24.72 15.14 9.98
N ALA A 129 -24.10 14.47 9.00
CA ALA A 129 -22.86 14.90 8.34
C ALA A 129 -22.99 14.60 6.84
N HIS A 130 -22.49 15.47 5.97
CA HIS A 130 -22.64 15.34 4.51
C HIS A 130 -24.11 15.18 4.05
N GLY A 131 -25.05 15.75 4.81
CA GLY A 131 -26.49 15.61 4.58
C GLY A 131 -27.02 14.18 4.77
N ILE A 132 -26.32 13.36 5.56
CA ILE A 132 -26.70 11.99 5.92
C ILE A 132 -26.91 11.92 7.42
N THR A 133 -28.10 11.52 7.84
CA THR A 133 -28.45 11.32 9.25
C THR A 133 -28.22 9.87 9.65
N THR A 134 -27.42 9.63 10.68
CA THR A 134 -27.05 8.27 11.13
C THR A 134 -26.94 8.17 12.65
N HIS A 135 -27.19 6.98 13.17
CA HIS A 135 -26.90 6.57 14.55
C HIS A 135 -25.61 5.75 14.67
N ARG A 136 -24.90 5.50 13.55
CA ARG A 136 -23.75 4.61 13.51
C ARG A 136 -22.54 5.26 12.85
N LEU A 137 -21.39 5.06 13.48
CA LEU A 137 -20.07 5.36 12.95
C LEU A 137 -19.27 4.07 12.83
N LEU A 138 -18.30 4.06 11.93
CA LEU A 138 -17.31 3.01 11.77
C LEU A 138 -15.93 3.63 12.02
N ALA A 139 -15.09 2.92 12.76
CA ALA A 139 -13.71 3.28 13.00
C ALA A 139 -12.78 2.13 12.62
N ASP A 140 -11.80 2.40 11.76
CA ASP A 140 -10.76 1.44 11.34
C ASP A 140 -9.42 2.14 11.11
N ASP A 141 -8.49 1.47 10.43
CA ASP A 141 -7.16 1.98 10.05
C ASP A 141 -7.20 3.22 9.13
N ARG A 142 -8.33 3.47 8.45
CA ARG A 142 -8.52 4.65 7.60
C ARG A 142 -9.00 5.85 8.42
N GLY A 143 -9.67 5.62 9.55
CA GLY A 143 -10.19 6.65 10.43
C GLY A 143 -11.67 6.44 10.73
N PHE A 144 -12.40 7.54 10.89
CA PHE A 144 -13.84 7.51 11.17
C PHE A 144 -14.66 7.73 9.90
N SER A 145 -15.76 6.99 9.78
CA SER A 145 -16.67 7.08 8.65
C SER A 145 -18.11 6.80 9.06
N ILE A 146 -19.07 7.21 8.24
CA ILE A 146 -20.48 6.86 8.37
C ILE A 146 -20.91 5.95 7.22
N PRO A 147 -21.83 4.99 7.45
CA PRO A 147 -22.36 4.15 6.39
C PRO A 147 -23.24 4.98 5.44
N ILE A 148 -23.17 4.68 4.14
CA ILE A 148 -23.97 5.33 3.11
C ILE A 148 -24.53 4.29 2.13
N ASP A 149 -25.64 4.63 1.48
CA ASP A 149 -26.19 3.80 0.40
C ASP A 149 -25.53 4.10 -0.96
N ALA A 150 -25.88 3.31 -1.98
CA ALA A 150 -25.32 3.44 -3.32
C ALA A 150 -25.69 4.78 -4.02
N ALA A 151 -26.87 5.32 -3.75
CA ALA A 151 -27.32 6.59 -4.32
C ALA A 151 -26.56 7.78 -3.69
N GLN A 152 -26.39 7.75 -2.36
CA GLN A 152 -25.58 8.68 -1.61
C GLN A 152 -24.11 8.63 -2.05
N ARG A 153 -23.55 7.42 -2.24
CA ARG A 153 -22.21 7.22 -2.81
C ARG A 153 -22.07 7.91 -4.15
N THR A 154 -23.00 7.66 -5.07
CA THR A 154 -22.99 8.26 -6.42
C THR A 154 -23.04 9.79 -6.37
N ARG A 155 -23.91 10.35 -5.52
CA ARG A 155 -24.03 11.79 -5.30
C ARG A 155 -22.74 12.41 -4.76
N ILE A 156 -22.13 11.80 -3.75
CA ILE A 156 -20.91 12.33 -3.12
C ILE A 156 -19.73 12.23 -4.07
N VAL A 157 -19.55 11.08 -4.74
CA VAL A 157 -18.45 10.87 -5.70
C VAL A 157 -18.52 11.87 -6.84
N SER A 158 -19.69 12.02 -7.48
CA SER A 158 -19.87 12.96 -8.59
C SER A 158 -19.77 14.42 -8.14
N GLY A 159 -20.41 14.78 -7.02
CA GLY A 159 -20.40 16.14 -6.49
C GLY A 159 -19.03 16.65 -6.06
N ASN A 160 -18.09 15.76 -5.76
CA ASN A 160 -16.72 16.12 -5.34
C ASN A 160 -15.64 15.73 -6.36
N GLY A 161 -16.00 15.19 -7.53
CA GLY A 161 -15.04 14.77 -8.55
C GLY A 161 -14.04 13.71 -8.08
N LEU A 162 -14.48 12.78 -7.22
CA LEU A 162 -13.61 11.76 -6.64
C LEU A 162 -13.24 10.69 -7.67
N ARG A 163 -11.98 10.23 -7.65
CA ARG A 163 -11.45 9.18 -8.53
C ARG A 163 -11.40 7.85 -7.81
N LEU A 164 -11.76 6.79 -8.53
CA LEU A 164 -11.73 5.43 -8.02
C LEU A 164 -10.30 4.89 -8.00
N ARG A 165 -9.91 4.31 -6.87
CA ARG A 165 -8.83 3.34 -6.75
C ARG A 165 -9.38 2.01 -6.25
N SER A 166 -8.96 0.89 -6.83
CA SER A 166 -9.54 -0.42 -6.51
C SER A 166 -8.53 -1.55 -6.39
N SER A 167 -8.79 -2.50 -5.47
CA SER A 167 -8.04 -3.75 -5.33
C SER A 167 -8.98 -4.95 -5.33
N ASN A 168 -8.58 -6.05 -5.98
CA ASN A 168 -9.23 -7.36 -5.81
C ASN A 168 -8.30 -8.45 -5.25
N LEU A 169 -7.11 -8.07 -4.74
CA LEU A 169 -6.13 -9.04 -4.20
C LEU A 169 -6.65 -9.80 -2.97
N ARG A 170 -7.63 -9.22 -2.26
CA ARG A 170 -8.31 -9.82 -1.11
C ARG A 170 -9.82 -9.60 -1.32
N GLU A 171 -10.51 -9.10 -0.30
CA GLU A 171 -11.88 -8.62 -0.49
C GLU A 171 -11.91 -7.41 -1.43
N PRO A 172 -12.96 -7.29 -2.28
CA PRO A 172 -13.08 -6.19 -3.22
C PRO A 172 -13.06 -4.85 -2.49
N PHE A 173 -11.97 -4.12 -2.68
CA PHE A 173 -11.77 -2.85 -2.02
C PHE A 173 -11.85 -1.73 -3.05
N GLN A 174 -12.69 -0.74 -2.77
CA GLN A 174 -12.88 0.44 -3.60
C GLN A 174 -12.74 1.69 -2.75
N VAL A 175 -11.98 2.67 -3.23
CA VAL A 175 -11.82 3.98 -2.61
C VAL A 175 -12.04 5.03 -3.66
N TRP A 176 -12.89 6.01 -3.36
CA TRP A 176 -12.98 7.23 -4.13
C TRP A 176 -12.38 8.36 -3.32
N SER A 177 -11.34 8.99 -3.84
CA SER A 177 -10.66 10.13 -3.20
C SER A 177 -10.35 11.22 -4.21
N ALA A 178 -10.11 12.44 -3.71
CA ALA A 178 -9.68 13.54 -4.57
C ALA A 178 -8.27 13.24 -5.12
N PRO A 179 -8.00 13.57 -6.40
CA PRO A 179 -6.65 13.45 -6.94
C PRO A 179 -5.70 14.38 -6.17
N ALA A 180 -4.43 13.97 -6.00
CA ALA A 180 -3.45 14.73 -5.23
C ALA A 180 -3.30 16.19 -5.70
N ALA A 181 -3.40 16.43 -7.02
CA ALA A 181 -3.35 17.76 -7.62
C ALA A 181 -4.54 18.68 -7.28
N ALA A 182 -5.67 18.12 -6.82
CA ALA A 182 -6.86 18.88 -6.43
C ALA A 182 -6.92 19.18 -4.93
N ILE A 183 -5.92 18.73 -4.14
CA ILE A 183 -5.85 19.04 -2.71
C ILE A 183 -5.40 20.50 -2.56
N THR A 184 -6.36 21.40 -2.52
CA THR A 184 -6.14 22.80 -2.15
C THR A 184 -5.77 22.89 -0.67
N THR A 185 -4.80 23.73 -0.32
CA THR A 185 -4.32 23.96 1.06
C THR A 185 -5.37 24.52 2.03
N SER A 186 -6.59 24.78 1.55
CA SER A 186 -7.70 25.37 2.31
C SER A 186 -8.61 24.39 3.05
N SER A 187 -8.57 23.08 2.72
CA SER A 187 -9.38 22.08 3.44
C SER A 187 -8.54 21.31 4.44
N PRO A 188 -8.93 21.22 5.74
CA PRO A 188 -8.19 20.46 6.73
C PRO A 188 -8.16 18.96 6.44
N GLY A 189 -9.16 18.41 5.75
CA GLY A 189 -9.17 17.01 5.27
C GLY A 189 -9.80 16.88 3.88
N ALA A 190 -9.61 15.73 3.24
CA ALA A 190 -10.21 15.40 1.95
C ALA A 190 -11.33 14.36 2.09
N ILE A 191 -12.45 14.55 1.40
CA ILE A 191 -13.56 13.57 1.41
C ILE A 191 -13.08 12.27 0.76
N VAL A 192 -13.39 11.16 1.43
CA VAL A 192 -13.14 9.81 0.94
C VAL A 192 -14.40 8.98 1.05
N VAL A 193 -14.75 8.29 -0.02
CA VAL A 193 -15.74 7.20 0.02
C VAL A 193 -15.00 5.89 -0.10
N SER A 194 -15.40 4.86 0.64
CA SER A 194 -14.82 3.53 0.49
C SER A 194 -15.84 2.42 0.60
N SER A 195 -15.47 1.25 0.10
CA SER A 195 -16.21 -0.01 0.15
C SER A 195 -15.20 -1.15 0.29
N ASP A 196 -15.49 -2.07 1.18
CA ASP A 196 -14.80 -3.36 1.40
C ASP A 196 -15.63 -4.56 0.92
N GLY A 197 -16.78 -4.31 0.28
CA GLY A 197 -17.70 -5.35 -0.20
C GLY A 197 -18.96 -5.46 0.66
N GLU A 198 -18.95 -4.97 1.90
CA GLU A 198 -20.13 -5.00 2.80
C GLU A 198 -21.02 -3.76 2.70
N GLY A 199 -20.61 -2.75 1.94
CA GLY A 199 -21.36 -1.52 1.73
C GLY A 199 -20.46 -0.32 1.48
N TYR A 200 -21.07 0.85 1.39
CA TYR A 200 -20.35 2.11 1.21
C TYR A 200 -20.26 2.87 2.51
N ARG A 201 -19.19 3.64 2.65
CA ARG A 201 -19.00 4.57 3.76
C ARG A 201 -18.29 5.82 3.30
N VAL A 202 -18.63 6.95 3.91
CA VAL A 202 -17.96 8.23 3.70
C VAL A 202 -17.24 8.66 4.97
N GLY A 203 -16.01 9.15 4.80
CA GLY A 203 -15.19 9.72 5.86
C GLY A 203 -14.19 10.70 5.26
N CYS A 204 -13.12 10.95 6.01
CA CYS A 204 -12.14 11.97 5.66
C CYS A 204 -10.72 11.45 5.75
N ASP A 205 -9.89 11.84 4.77
CA ASP A 205 -8.45 11.70 4.81
C ASP A 205 -7.80 13.01 5.28
N TYR A 206 -7.45 13.05 6.57
CA TYR A 206 -6.76 14.19 7.17
C TYR A 206 -5.23 14.07 6.97
N PRO A 207 -4.53 15.16 6.62
CA PRO A 207 -3.08 15.20 6.56
C PRO A 207 -2.47 15.10 7.96
N GLY A 208 -1.19 14.77 8.01
CA GLY A 208 -0.42 14.69 9.26
C GLY A 208 -0.09 13.27 9.69
N PRO A 209 0.24 13.05 10.97
CA PRO A 209 0.89 11.83 11.44
C PRO A 209 0.10 10.55 11.15
N MET A 210 -1.25 10.60 11.18
CA MET A 210 -2.08 9.43 10.88
C MET A 210 -1.95 8.99 9.42
N ARG A 211 -1.98 9.93 8.47
CA ARG A 211 -1.80 9.64 7.05
C ARG A 211 -0.38 9.15 6.75
N GLU A 212 0.62 9.74 7.39
CA GLU A 212 2.03 9.33 7.28
C GLU A 212 2.32 7.97 7.94
N ALA A 213 1.58 7.62 8.99
CA ALA A 213 1.70 6.34 9.70
C ALA A 213 1.09 5.18 8.92
N ARG A 214 0.20 5.43 7.94
CA ARG A 214 -0.32 4.38 7.05
C ARG A 214 0.76 3.74 6.20
N ILE A 215 1.88 4.44 5.97
CA ILE A 215 2.97 3.98 5.12
C ILE A 215 4.20 3.74 6.00
N PRO A 216 4.61 2.47 6.21
CA PRO A 216 5.84 2.14 6.91
C PRO A 216 7.03 2.89 6.31
N PRO A 217 8.00 3.39 7.12
CA PRO A 217 9.11 4.22 6.62
C PRO A 217 9.87 3.62 5.42
N ARG A 218 10.08 2.30 5.42
CA ARG A 218 10.75 1.58 4.33
C ARG A 218 9.98 1.56 3.00
N LEU A 219 8.66 1.76 3.02
CA LEU A 219 7.78 1.76 1.85
C LEU A 219 7.44 3.17 1.35
N ARG A 220 8.01 4.23 1.96
CA ARG A 220 7.74 5.61 1.58
C ARG A 220 8.35 5.95 0.22
N GLU A 221 9.57 5.47 -0.02
CA GLU A 221 10.22 5.58 -1.32
C GLU A 221 9.76 4.43 -2.24
N THR A 222 9.09 4.78 -3.32
CA THR A 222 8.58 3.85 -4.34
C THR A 222 9.15 4.18 -5.70
N ALA A 223 9.02 3.24 -6.64
CA ALA A 223 9.50 3.42 -8.01
C ALA A 223 8.87 4.62 -8.71
N THR A 224 9.70 5.35 -9.45
CA THR A 224 9.28 6.39 -10.40
C THR A 224 8.90 5.77 -11.75
N ALA A 225 8.31 6.56 -12.65
CA ALA A 225 8.05 6.12 -14.02
C ALA A 225 9.34 5.69 -14.75
N ASP A 226 10.45 6.38 -14.49
CA ASP A 226 11.76 6.07 -15.06
C ASP A 226 12.32 4.75 -14.51
N ASP A 227 12.16 4.49 -13.21
CA ASP A 227 12.53 3.21 -12.61
C ASP A 227 11.75 2.05 -13.26
N MET A 228 10.44 2.22 -13.43
CA MET A 228 9.58 1.22 -14.06
C MET A 228 9.98 0.99 -15.53
N GLY A 229 10.15 2.06 -16.32
CA GLY A 229 10.59 1.96 -17.72
C GLY A 229 11.96 1.28 -17.85
N ALA A 230 12.92 1.65 -17.00
CA ALA A 230 14.24 1.00 -16.98
C ALA A 230 14.13 -0.48 -16.62
N ALA A 231 13.26 -0.87 -15.68
CA ALA A 231 13.07 -2.26 -15.30
C ALA A 231 12.39 -3.07 -16.40
N LEU A 232 11.37 -2.52 -17.06
CA LEU A 232 10.75 -3.14 -18.23
C LEU A 232 11.78 -3.41 -19.34
N GLU A 233 12.78 -2.55 -19.50
CA GLU A 233 13.84 -2.67 -20.50
C GLU A 233 15.09 -3.44 -20.01
N CYS A 234 15.03 -4.11 -18.86
CA CYS A 234 16.15 -4.80 -18.22
C CYS A 234 17.34 -3.92 -17.79
N ARG A 235 17.19 -2.60 -17.77
CA ARG A 235 18.24 -1.61 -17.45
C ARG A 235 18.21 -1.09 -16.00
N ALA A 236 17.21 -1.47 -15.21
CA ALA A 236 17.11 -1.01 -13.82
C ALA A 236 18.29 -1.49 -12.95
N ASP A 237 18.84 -0.59 -12.15
CA ASP A 237 19.83 -0.94 -11.14
C ASP A 237 19.19 -1.55 -9.88
N ASP A 238 20.01 -2.02 -8.95
CA ASP A 238 19.51 -2.63 -7.70
C ASP A 238 18.74 -1.63 -6.81
N ALA A 239 18.97 -0.32 -6.94
CA ALA A 239 18.23 0.69 -6.19
C ALA A 239 16.82 0.89 -6.76
N ALA A 240 16.70 0.95 -8.09
CA ALA A 240 15.43 0.96 -8.81
C ALA A 240 14.62 -0.31 -8.53
N MET A 241 15.26 -1.49 -8.60
CA MET A 241 14.59 -2.76 -8.29
C MET A 241 14.09 -2.83 -6.84
N ARG A 242 14.82 -2.26 -5.88
CA ARG A 242 14.34 -2.12 -4.48
C ARG A 242 13.13 -1.19 -4.38
N ARG A 243 13.12 -0.05 -5.08
CA ARG A 243 11.97 0.85 -5.14
C ARG A 243 10.75 0.22 -5.80
N ILE A 244 10.95 -0.66 -6.80
CA ILE A 244 9.88 -1.46 -7.43
C ILE A 244 9.33 -2.49 -6.45
N ALA A 245 10.20 -3.20 -5.71
CA ALA A 245 9.76 -4.13 -4.67
C ALA A 245 8.95 -3.40 -3.57
N ASN A 246 9.38 -2.21 -3.15
CA ASN A 246 8.63 -1.37 -2.22
C ASN A 246 7.26 -0.97 -2.77
N LEU A 247 7.17 -0.61 -4.06
CA LEU A 247 5.90 -0.31 -4.72
C LEU A 247 4.97 -1.52 -4.63
N TRP A 248 5.46 -2.70 -5.02
CA TRP A 248 4.71 -3.96 -5.00
C TRP A 248 4.18 -4.33 -3.63
N GLU A 249 5.04 -4.31 -2.62
CA GLU A 249 4.62 -4.61 -1.27
C GLU A 249 3.60 -3.57 -0.74
N ARG A 250 3.79 -2.29 -1.09
CA ARG A 250 2.87 -1.24 -0.68
C ARG A 250 1.49 -1.40 -1.29
N VAL A 251 1.40 -1.82 -2.56
CA VAL A 251 0.12 -2.01 -3.24
C VAL A 251 -0.55 -3.35 -2.91
N SER A 252 0.23 -4.36 -2.50
CA SER A 252 -0.31 -5.67 -2.09
C SER A 252 -0.81 -5.69 -0.65
N GLU A 253 -0.13 -4.98 0.26
CA GLU A 253 -0.39 -5.08 1.70
C GLU A 253 -1.23 -3.94 2.27
N LEU A 254 -1.23 -2.76 1.63
CA LEU A 254 -1.86 -1.58 2.20
C LEU A 254 -3.13 -1.16 1.44
N SER A 255 -4.00 -0.44 2.14
CA SER A 255 -5.19 0.18 1.56
C SER A 255 -4.83 1.13 0.39
N PRO A 256 -5.67 1.26 -0.66
CA PRO A 256 -5.54 2.23 -1.74
C PRO A 256 -5.31 3.70 -1.35
N LEU A 257 -5.69 4.10 -0.13
CA LEU A 257 -5.34 5.43 0.41
C LEU A 257 -3.85 5.60 0.69
N ALA A 258 -3.14 4.49 0.91
CA ALA A 258 -1.71 4.47 1.10
C ALA A 258 -0.95 4.26 -0.22
N TRP A 259 -1.58 3.96 -1.35
CA TRP A 259 -0.87 3.71 -2.61
C TRP A 259 -0.22 4.97 -3.19
N PRO A 260 0.85 4.82 -4.00
CA PRO A 260 1.38 5.93 -4.79
C PRO A 260 0.34 6.51 -5.73
N ASP A 261 0.45 7.80 -6.03
CA ASP A 261 -0.63 8.52 -6.71
C ASP A 261 -0.89 8.06 -8.14
N ASN A 262 0.12 7.50 -8.79
CA ASN A 262 0.01 6.98 -10.14
C ASN A 262 -0.69 5.61 -10.21
N VAL A 263 -1.08 5.00 -9.09
CA VAL A 263 -1.73 3.68 -9.09
C VAL A 263 -3.25 3.83 -8.97
N SER A 264 -3.98 3.29 -9.95
CA SER A 264 -5.45 3.32 -10.00
C SER A 264 -6.09 1.99 -9.65
N ALA A 265 -5.47 0.87 -10.03
CA ALA A 265 -6.02 -0.44 -9.70
C ALA A 265 -4.92 -1.48 -9.50
N VAL A 266 -5.23 -2.48 -8.69
CA VAL A 266 -4.41 -3.67 -8.51
C VAL A 266 -5.30 -4.88 -8.59
N ALA A 267 -4.89 -5.88 -9.36
CA ALA A 267 -5.66 -7.09 -9.48
C ALA A 267 -4.81 -8.35 -9.66
N GLU A 268 -5.30 -9.48 -9.19
CA GLU A 268 -4.83 -10.77 -9.68
C GLU A 268 -5.49 -11.06 -11.04
N ARG A 269 -4.68 -11.51 -11.99
CA ARG A 269 -5.13 -11.98 -13.30
C ARG A 269 -4.40 -13.25 -13.67
N GLU A 270 -5.05 -14.05 -14.49
CA GLU A 270 -4.46 -15.23 -15.08
C GLU A 270 -4.36 -15.02 -16.60
N TYR A 271 -3.14 -14.91 -17.10
CA TYR A 271 -2.89 -14.96 -18.54
C TYR A 271 -2.62 -16.40 -18.95
N HIS A 272 -2.86 -16.70 -20.22
CA HIS A 272 -2.46 -17.97 -20.81
C HIS A 272 -1.52 -17.68 -21.97
N ALA A 273 -0.41 -18.40 -22.07
CA ALA A 273 0.52 -18.31 -23.18
C ALA A 273 0.97 -19.71 -23.60
N ASP A 274 0.71 -20.07 -24.85
CA ASP A 274 0.97 -21.42 -25.38
C ASP A 274 0.28 -22.52 -24.53
N GLY A 275 -0.95 -22.23 -24.07
CA GLY A 275 -1.73 -23.12 -23.21
C GLY A 275 -1.16 -23.30 -21.80
N GLN A 276 -0.19 -22.50 -21.37
CA GLN A 276 0.31 -22.47 -19.99
C GLN A 276 -0.30 -21.30 -19.22
N GLU A 277 -0.83 -21.60 -18.04
CA GLU A 277 -1.33 -20.60 -17.08
C GLU A 277 -0.16 -19.78 -16.52
N MET A 278 -0.37 -18.47 -16.48
CA MET A 278 0.54 -17.50 -15.89
C MET A 278 -0.26 -16.61 -14.93
N PRO A 279 -0.35 -16.98 -13.65
CA PRO A 279 -0.96 -16.14 -12.63
C PRO A 279 -0.04 -14.96 -12.34
N VAL A 280 -0.63 -13.76 -12.35
CA VAL A 280 0.11 -12.51 -12.20
C VAL A 280 -0.66 -11.51 -11.34
N MET A 281 0.09 -10.62 -10.71
CA MET A 281 -0.45 -9.38 -10.18
C MET A 281 -0.32 -8.30 -11.25
N VAL A 282 -1.41 -7.58 -11.51
CA VAL A 282 -1.50 -6.48 -12.46
C VAL A 282 -1.72 -5.19 -11.71
N VAL A 283 -0.92 -4.17 -12.01
CA VAL A 283 -1.07 -2.82 -11.47
C VAL A 283 -1.37 -1.86 -12.61
N THR A 284 -2.55 -1.25 -12.55
CA THR A 284 -3.00 -0.23 -13.49
C THR A 284 -2.55 1.14 -13.02
N LEU A 285 -2.00 1.92 -13.94
CA LEU A 285 -1.47 3.24 -13.72
C LEU A 285 -2.45 4.34 -14.19
N GLU A 286 -2.44 5.51 -13.56
CA GLU A 286 -3.16 6.70 -14.03
C GLU A 286 -2.45 7.32 -15.24
N GLN A 287 -1.12 7.42 -15.19
CA GLN A 287 -0.25 7.87 -16.26
C GLN A 287 0.60 6.69 -16.76
N PRO A 288 0.65 6.46 -18.09
CA PRO A 288 1.39 5.35 -18.64
C PRO A 288 2.90 5.53 -18.45
N VAL A 289 3.60 4.41 -18.34
CA VAL A 289 5.07 4.36 -18.46
C VAL A 289 5.43 4.01 -19.90
N ALA A 290 6.63 4.39 -20.34
CA ALA A 290 7.11 4.05 -21.67
C ALA A 290 7.94 2.77 -21.65
N LEU A 291 7.65 1.85 -22.57
CA LEU A 291 8.50 0.72 -22.94
C LEU A 291 8.92 0.92 -24.40
N GLN A 292 10.20 1.22 -24.65
CA GLN A 292 10.70 1.46 -26.02
C GLN A 292 9.86 2.49 -26.81
N GLY A 293 9.38 3.53 -26.11
CA GLY A 293 8.52 4.57 -26.67
C GLY A 293 7.03 4.20 -26.82
N LEU A 294 6.63 2.96 -26.54
CA LEU A 294 5.23 2.55 -26.49
C LEU A 294 4.65 2.79 -25.09
N PRO A 295 3.47 3.42 -24.97
CA PRO A 295 2.84 3.64 -23.68
C PRO A 295 2.25 2.33 -23.13
N ALA A 296 2.54 2.03 -21.87
CA ALA A 296 1.96 0.94 -21.13
C ALA A 296 1.25 1.47 -19.87
N GLN A 297 -0.03 1.15 -19.74
CA GLN A 297 -0.84 1.57 -18.60
C GLN A 297 -0.98 0.48 -17.53
N SER A 298 -0.58 -0.74 -17.84
CA SER A 298 -0.65 -1.87 -16.92
C SER A 298 0.70 -2.53 -16.78
N LEU A 299 1.14 -2.70 -15.55
CA LEU A 299 2.34 -3.44 -15.18
C LEU A 299 1.94 -4.80 -14.65
N VAL A 300 2.73 -5.81 -14.99
CA VAL A 300 2.50 -7.21 -14.69
C VAL A 300 3.70 -7.73 -13.92
N LEU A 301 3.42 -8.39 -12.81
CA LEU A 301 4.40 -9.14 -12.04
C LEU A 301 3.96 -10.60 -11.96
N ALA A 302 4.72 -11.49 -12.59
CA ALA A 302 4.50 -12.92 -12.46
C ALA A 302 5.35 -13.52 -11.33
N TYR A 303 4.83 -14.58 -10.71
CA TYR A 303 5.62 -15.41 -9.81
C TYR A 303 6.83 -16.00 -10.55
N GLY A 304 8.04 -15.77 -10.04
CA GLY A 304 9.29 -16.16 -10.71
C GLY A 304 10.16 -15.00 -11.21
N GLY A 305 9.76 -13.75 -10.98
CA GLY A 305 10.62 -12.58 -11.24
C GLY A 305 10.50 -12.01 -12.65
N TYR A 306 9.38 -12.27 -13.33
CA TYR A 306 9.04 -11.59 -14.58
C TYR A 306 8.31 -10.29 -14.30
N PHE A 307 8.90 -9.17 -14.73
CA PHE A 307 8.32 -7.84 -14.64
C PHE A 307 8.08 -7.30 -16.03
N ALA A 308 6.81 -7.10 -16.38
CA ALA A 308 6.38 -6.76 -17.72
C ALA A 308 5.32 -5.68 -17.75
N ALA A 309 5.09 -5.16 -18.94
CA ALA A 309 3.94 -4.34 -19.28
C ALA A 309 2.92 -5.20 -20.01
N ASP A 310 1.64 -5.05 -19.67
CA ASP A 310 0.57 -5.42 -20.58
C ASP A 310 0.39 -4.26 -21.57
N MET A 311 0.69 -4.55 -22.84
CA MET A 311 0.74 -3.55 -23.90
C MET A 311 -0.64 -3.15 -24.43
N GLY A 312 -1.72 -3.70 -23.86
CA GLY A 312 -3.09 -3.35 -24.19
C GLY A 312 -3.39 -3.57 -25.67
N ASP A 313 -3.78 -2.49 -26.37
CA ASP A 313 -4.18 -2.54 -27.78
C ASP A 313 -2.99 -2.56 -28.77
N ALA A 314 -1.74 -2.51 -28.28
CA ALA A 314 -0.58 -2.56 -29.16
C ALA A 314 -0.45 -3.94 -29.82
N SER A 315 -0.44 -3.97 -31.16
CA SER A 315 -0.24 -5.22 -31.91
C SER A 315 1.13 -5.84 -31.60
N LEU A 316 1.21 -7.17 -31.60
CA LEU A 316 2.46 -7.91 -31.44
C LEU A 316 3.57 -7.40 -32.36
N LYS A 317 3.25 -7.13 -33.63
CA LYS A 317 4.21 -6.60 -34.60
C LYS A 317 4.79 -5.25 -34.15
N ALA A 318 3.95 -4.32 -33.69
CA ALA A 318 4.41 -3.01 -33.24
C ALA A 318 5.35 -3.13 -32.02
N VAL A 319 5.02 -4.03 -31.09
CA VAL A 319 5.85 -4.29 -29.90
C VAL A 319 7.20 -4.91 -30.28
N LEU A 320 7.21 -5.90 -31.18
CA LEU A 320 8.44 -6.52 -31.68
C LEU A 320 9.31 -5.52 -32.45
N ASP A 321 8.71 -4.73 -33.35
CA ASP A 321 9.40 -3.70 -34.13
C ASP A 321 10.04 -2.65 -33.20
N ALA A 322 9.33 -2.22 -32.14
CA ALA A 322 9.85 -1.27 -31.14
C ALA A 322 10.97 -1.87 -30.28
N ALA A 323 10.87 -3.16 -29.91
CA ALA A 323 11.92 -3.88 -29.20
C ALA A 323 13.10 -4.28 -30.10
N GLY A 324 12.96 -4.11 -31.42
CA GLY A 324 13.92 -4.57 -32.42
C GLY A 324 14.12 -6.08 -32.40
N LEU A 325 13.08 -6.85 -32.05
CA LEU A 325 13.10 -8.32 -32.04
C LEU A 325 12.56 -8.87 -33.37
N ASP A 326 13.21 -9.91 -33.90
CA ASP A 326 12.82 -10.50 -35.18
C ASP A 326 12.65 -12.03 -35.10
N ALA A 327 12.54 -12.70 -36.25
CA ALA A 327 12.34 -14.15 -36.31
C ALA A 327 13.50 -14.96 -35.70
N ALA A 328 14.73 -14.41 -35.65
CA ALA A 328 15.88 -15.07 -35.04
C ALA A 328 15.82 -15.06 -33.51
N ASP A 329 15.14 -14.08 -32.91
CA ASP A 329 14.93 -14.01 -31.45
C ASP A 329 13.78 -14.91 -30.96
N ARG A 330 13.04 -15.54 -31.90
CA ARG A 330 11.86 -16.35 -31.59
C ARG A 330 12.26 -17.69 -30.94
N GLN A 331 11.64 -17.98 -29.80
CA GLN A 331 11.80 -19.21 -29.05
C GLN A 331 10.82 -20.30 -29.54
N VAL A 332 11.13 -21.57 -29.24
CA VAL A 332 10.34 -22.73 -29.64
C VAL A 332 8.88 -22.63 -29.15
N GLN A 333 8.68 -22.03 -27.98
CA GLN A 333 7.38 -21.83 -27.32
C GLN A 333 6.64 -20.57 -27.82
N GLY A 334 7.05 -20.00 -28.95
CA GLY A 334 6.29 -18.93 -29.62
C GLY A 334 6.43 -17.52 -29.05
N TYR A 335 7.23 -17.31 -28.02
CA TYR A 335 7.62 -15.97 -27.53
C TYR A 335 8.95 -15.51 -28.14
N TRP A 336 9.27 -14.22 -28.01
CA TRP A 336 10.56 -13.65 -28.43
C TRP A 336 11.38 -13.28 -27.21
N MET A 337 12.69 -13.51 -27.28
CA MET A 337 13.58 -13.21 -26.17
C MET A 337 14.97 -12.84 -26.65
N ARG A 338 15.55 -11.84 -26.00
CA ARG A 338 16.95 -11.44 -26.16
C ARG A 338 17.61 -11.34 -24.79
N GLU A 339 18.64 -12.14 -24.59
CA GLU A 339 19.45 -12.08 -23.38
C GLU A 339 20.32 -10.82 -23.36
N ALA A 340 20.38 -10.17 -22.20
CA ALA A 340 21.38 -9.17 -21.88
C ALA A 340 22.71 -9.86 -21.51
N ALA A 341 23.79 -9.08 -21.47
CA ALA A 341 25.09 -9.60 -21.03
C ALA A 341 24.97 -10.18 -19.60
N PRO A 342 25.50 -11.39 -19.34
CA PRO A 342 25.43 -11.99 -18.02
C PRO A 342 26.24 -11.19 -17.00
N GLU A 343 25.64 -10.92 -15.83
CA GLU A 343 26.32 -10.31 -14.69
C GLU A 343 26.81 -11.41 -13.76
N ALA A 344 28.12 -11.66 -13.77
CA ALA A 344 28.74 -12.67 -12.92
C ALA A 344 29.07 -12.08 -11.53
N SER A 345 28.64 -12.76 -10.47
CA SER A 345 29.14 -12.59 -9.11
C SER A 345 29.87 -13.85 -8.64
N SER A 346 30.54 -13.79 -7.50
CA SER A 346 31.24 -14.94 -6.92
C SER A 346 30.34 -16.11 -6.51
N VAL A 347 29.02 -15.93 -6.48
CA VAL A 347 28.06 -16.94 -5.99
C VAL A 347 26.98 -17.29 -7.03
N TYR A 348 26.59 -16.32 -7.85
CA TYR A 348 25.53 -16.45 -8.86
C TYR A 348 25.89 -15.74 -10.16
N THR A 349 25.41 -16.27 -11.28
CA THR A 349 25.33 -15.54 -12.54
C THR A 349 23.89 -15.10 -12.73
N ARG A 350 23.67 -13.78 -12.79
CA ARG A 350 22.36 -13.20 -13.09
C ARG A 350 22.27 -12.99 -14.59
N VAL A 351 21.27 -13.60 -15.21
CA VAL A 351 20.94 -13.38 -16.63
C VAL A 351 19.64 -12.61 -16.66
N ARG A 352 19.68 -11.45 -17.32
CA ARG A 352 18.48 -10.66 -17.62
C ARG A 352 18.14 -10.89 -19.08
N ALA A 353 16.88 -11.08 -19.39
CA ALA A 353 16.42 -11.23 -20.76
C ALA A 353 15.19 -10.37 -20.99
N PHE A 354 15.22 -9.59 -22.06
CA PHE A 354 14.02 -8.90 -22.52
C PHE A 354 13.17 -9.89 -23.30
N SER A 355 11.88 -9.98 -23.01
CA SER A 355 10.95 -10.90 -23.67
C SER A 355 9.65 -10.22 -24.09
N VAL A 356 9.09 -10.73 -25.19
CA VAL A 356 7.75 -10.39 -25.69
C VAL A 356 6.95 -11.68 -25.82
N ILE A 357 5.87 -11.78 -25.05
CA ILE A 357 5.02 -12.96 -24.92
C ILE A 357 3.61 -12.60 -25.44
N PRO A 358 3.18 -13.14 -26.58
CA PRO A 358 1.77 -13.10 -26.95
C PRO A 358 0.98 -14.05 -26.05
N THR A 359 -0.17 -13.60 -25.57
CA THR A 359 -1.10 -14.45 -24.82
C THR A 359 -2.11 -15.10 -25.75
N ASP A 360 -2.73 -16.18 -25.31
CA ASP A 360 -3.75 -16.93 -26.06
C ASP A 360 -5.02 -16.08 -26.29
N SER A 361 -5.25 -15.09 -25.41
CA SER A 361 -6.32 -14.09 -25.55
C SER A 361 -5.97 -12.93 -26.50
N GLY A 362 -4.77 -12.90 -27.06
CA GLY A 362 -4.30 -11.88 -28.00
C GLY A 362 -3.68 -10.64 -27.34
N ALA A 363 -3.55 -10.60 -26.01
CA ALA A 363 -2.76 -9.58 -25.34
C ALA A 363 -1.25 -9.79 -25.59
N VAL A 364 -0.46 -8.74 -25.40
CA VAL A 364 0.99 -8.81 -25.58
C VAL A 364 1.64 -8.32 -24.29
N LEU A 365 2.44 -9.19 -23.69
CA LEU A 365 3.22 -8.87 -22.51
C LEU A 365 4.67 -8.63 -22.94
N ALA A 366 5.27 -7.52 -22.52
CA ALA A 366 6.63 -7.18 -22.88
C ALA A 366 7.40 -6.65 -21.67
N GLY A 367 8.59 -7.18 -21.42
CA GLY A 367 9.38 -6.74 -20.27
C GLY A 367 10.61 -7.57 -20.00
N CYS A 368 11.06 -7.51 -18.75
CA CYS A 368 12.28 -8.14 -18.33
C CYS A 368 12.03 -9.38 -17.47
N MET A 369 12.69 -10.47 -17.87
CA MET A 369 12.83 -11.68 -17.07
C MET A 369 14.21 -11.70 -16.44
N THR A 370 14.27 -11.93 -15.13
CA THR A 370 15.54 -12.17 -14.43
C THR A 370 15.61 -13.64 -14.01
N SER A 371 16.70 -14.31 -14.38
CA SER A 371 17.03 -15.64 -13.88
C SER A 371 18.37 -15.61 -13.15
N GLU A 372 18.46 -16.37 -12.05
CA GLU A 372 19.70 -16.56 -11.32
C GLU A 372 20.13 -18.01 -11.45
N VAL A 373 21.33 -18.22 -12.00
CA VAL A 373 21.95 -19.54 -12.08
C VAL A 373 23.06 -19.59 -11.04
N ARG A 374 23.01 -20.58 -10.16
CA ARG A 374 24.07 -20.82 -9.18
C ARG A 374 25.35 -21.15 -9.92
N SER A 375 26.42 -20.39 -9.67
CA SER A 375 27.70 -20.62 -10.34
C SER A 375 28.19 -22.02 -9.97
N ALA A 376 28.44 -22.86 -10.97
CA ALA A 376 29.09 -24.14 -10.77
C ALA A 376 30.57 -23.86 -10.44
N ASN A 377 30.92 -23.96 -9.15
CA ASN A 377 32.32 -23.96 -8.73
C ASN A 377 32.98 -25.30 -9.04
#